data_AF-X0Q4B7-F1
#
_entry.id   AF-X0Q4B7-F1
#
_cell.length_a   1.000
_cell.length_b   1.000
_cell.length_c   1.000
_cell.angle_alpha   90.00
_cell.angle_beta   90.00
_cell.angle_gamma   90.00
#
_symmetry.space_group_name_H-M   'P 1'
#
loop_
_entity.id
_entity.type
_entity.pdbx_description
1 polymer ?
#
loop_
_entity_poly.entity_id
_entity_poly.type
_entity_poly.pdbx_seq_one_letter_code
_entity_poly.pdbx_strand_id
1 'polypeptide(L)'
;MGTADAGGGELADLAERVTALDGFAGDRVRGAVAAFRAPIRVQTAGRAGVGRSTVAAALTANGIADAVVEESDAVDVPGAPDPTLDGDVVVYVLVESVRDADRDAVRTLDPAQALFVLNKSDTLGASRAAADAWATATARAAECSDEGGLPALPLIGTLAIAGRSPESGIDAVSAAVSGRVARTRARRAETLLNTLRSQAARSPASRDVLERYLAGDHAVALAASAARLHLADCVAEAPEPPRSAADAAQCADWWRAQLARQPTARRRRAVVDVRRHYVRVWRQLSGSPGT
;
A
#
# COMPACT_ATOMS: atom_id res chain seq x y z
N MET A 1 -3.43 7.92 -20.53
CA MET A 1 -2.79 6.62 -20.82
C MET A 1 -1.48 6.57 -20.04
N GLY A 2 -1.58 6.26 -18.74
CA GLY A 2 -0.51 6.45 -17.76
C GLY A 2 0.47 5.30 -17.73
N THR A 3 1.68 5.54 -17.20
CA THR A 3 2.80 4.57 -17.08
C THR A 3 2.42 3.21 -16.47
N ALA A 4 1.33 3.13 -15.72
CA ALA A 4 0.76 1.87 -15.19
C ALA A 4 0.21 0.94 -16.30
N ASP A 5 -0.36 1.49 -17.37
CA ASP A 5 -0.97 0.75 -18.48
C ASP A 5 0.10 0.14 -19.40
N ALA A 6 1.20 0.88 -19.61
CA ALA A 6 2.38 0.42 -20.35
C ALA A 6 3.09 -0.77 -19.65
N GLY A 7 3.22 -0.72 -18.32
CA GLY A 7 3.74 -1.85 -17.53
C GLY A 7 2.81 -3.06 -17.51
N GLY A 8 1.50 -2.82 -17.67
CA GLY A 8 0.48 -3.84 -17.86
C GLY A 8 0.62 -4.58 -19.20
N GLY A 9 0.86 -3.91 -20.31
CA GLY A 9 1.14 -4.59 -21.58
C GLY A 9 2.39 -5.48 -21.49
N GLU A 10 3.50 -4.91 -21.00
CA GLU A 10 4.81 -5.58 -21.01
C GLU A 10 4.83 -6.91 -20.23
N LEU A 11 4.17 -6.96 -19.07
CA LEU A 11 4.09 -8.16 -18.24
C LEU A 11 3.19 -9.26 -18.85
N ALA A 12 2.18 -8.89 -19.63
CA ALA A 12 1.31 -9.86 -20.30
C ALA A 12 2.08 -10.51 -21.44
N ASP A 13 2.73 -9.70 -22.27
CA ASP A 13 3.58 -10.15 -23.37
C ASP A 13 4.76 -10.98 -22.87
N LEU A 14 5.30 -10.68 -21.68
CA LEU A 14 6.30 -11.51 -21.03
C LEU A 14 5.75 -12.92 -20.73
N ALA A 15 4.58 -13.01 -20.08
CA ALA A 15 3.98 -14.30 -19.71
C ALA A 15 3.69 -15.17 -20.94
N GLU A 16 3.18 -14.59 -22.01
CA GLU A 16 2.92 -15.30 -23.27
C GLU A 16 4.20 -15.80 -23.94
N ARG A 17 5.24 -14.96 -24.02
CA ARG A 17 6.54 -15.37 -24.56
C ARG A 17 7.20 -16.49 -23.76
N VAL A 18 7.11 -16.44 -22.42
CA VAL A 18 7.64 -17.50 -21.56
C VAL A 18 6.85 -18.79 -21.79
N THR A 19 5.52 -18.72 -21.88
CA THR A 19 4.66 -19.88 -22.14
C THR A 19 5.01 -20.57 -23.46
N ALA A 20 5.29 -19.80 -24.52
CA ALA A 20 5.69 -20.35 -25.81
C ALA A 20 7.05 -21.07 -25.78
N LEU A 21 7.93 -20.72 -24.83
CA LEU A 21 9.26 -21.32 -24.67
C LEU A 21 9.26 -22.49 -23.68
N ASP A 22 8.49 -22.38 -22.60
CA ASP A 22 8.38 -23.34 -21.51
C ASP A 22 7.01 -23.19 -20.83
N GLY A 23 6.11 -24.14 -21.06
CA GLY A 23 4.75 -24.09 -20.53
C GLY A 23 4.69 -24.06 -19.00
N PHE A 24 5.56 -24.81 -18.30
CA PHE A 24 5.55 -24.84 -16.84
C PHE A 24 6.06 -23.53 -16.24
N ALA A 25 7.14 -22.98 -16.79
CA ALA A 25 7.61 -21.65 -16.40
C ALA A 25 6.54 -20.58 -16.74
N GLY A 26 5.89 -20.71 -17.90
CA GLY A 26 4.81 -19.85 -18.36
C GLY A 26 3.66 -19.77 -17.37
N ASP A 27 3.16 -20.91 -16.90
CA ASP A 27 2.08 -20.98 -15.91
C ASP A 27 2.46 -20.32 -14.58
N ARG A 28 3.69 -20.53 -14.11
CA ARG A 28 4.23 -19.89 -12.90
C ARG A 28 4.31 -18.37 -13.05
N VAL A 29 4.79 -17.89 -14.20
CA VAL A 29 4.86 -16.46 -14.51
C VAL A 29 3.46 -15.85 -14.61
N ARG A 30 2.54 -16.50 -15.34
CA ARG A 30 1.15 -16.03 -15.49
C ARG A 30 0.45 -15.92 -14.14
N GLY A 31 0.59 -16.91 -13.26
CA GLY A 31 0.05 -16.87 -11.91
C GLY A 31 0.60 -15.70 -11.07
N ALA A 32 1.90 -15.46 -11.13
CA ALA A 32 2.53 -14.34 -10.43
C ALA A 32 2.09 -12.98 -10.99
N VAL A 33 1.94 -12.86 -12.32
CA VAL A 33 1.43 -11.65 -12.97
C VAL A 33 -0.03 -11.39 -12.58
N ALA A 34 -0.88 -12.43 -12.58
CA ALA A 34 -2.26 -12.31 -12.16
C ALA A 34 -2.37 -11.86 -10.69
N ALA A 35 -1.61 -12.49 -9.78
CA ALA A 35 -1.58 -12.10 -8.37
C ALA A 35 -1.08 -10.66 -8.17
N PHE A 36 -0.07 -10.22 -8.93
CA PHE A 36 0.42 -8.85 -8.88
C PHE A 36 -0.64 -7.83 -9.32
N ARG A 37 -1.40 -8.17 -10.37
CA ARG A 37 -2.40 -7.29 -10.98
C ARG A 37 -3.75 -7.28 -10.29
N ALA A 38 -4.06 -8.32 -9.52
CA ALA A 38 -5.32 -8.38 -8.79
C ALA A 38 -5.56 -7.06 -8.06
N PRO A 39 -6.81 -6.54 -8.04
CA PRO A 39 -7.15 -5.37 -7.25
C PRO A 39 -6.74 -5.56 -5.78
N ILE A 40 -6.42 -4.46 -5.10
CA ILE A 40 -6.15 -4.49 -3.66
C ILE A 40 -7.48 -4.32 -2.94
N ARG A 41 -7.86 -5.31 -2.13
CA ARG A 41 -9.14 -5.31 -1.39
C ARG A 41 -8.99 -4.53 -0.09
N VAL A 42 -9.69 -3.39 0.02
CA VAL A 42 -9.82 -2.63 1.26
C VAL A 42 -11.13 -3.03 1.92
N GLN A 43 -11.04 -3.88 2.94
CA GLN A 43 -12.20 -4.40 3.65
C GLN A 43 -12.55 -3.47 4.82
N THR A 44 -13.78 -2.98 4.84
CA THR A 44 -14.35 -2.21 5.95
C THR A 44 -15.15 -3.14 6.85
N ALA A 45 -14.80 -3.17 8.14
CA ALA A 45 -15.37 -4.08 9.13
C ALA A 45 -15.69 -3.35 10.44
N GLY A 46 -16.38 -4.04 11.35
CA GLY A 46 -16.77 -3.51 12.65
C GLY A 46 -18.13 -4.03 13.10
N ARG A 47 -18.55 -3.64 14.30
CA ARG A 47 -19.85 -3.99 14.87
C ARG A 47 -21.01 -3.29 14.16
N ALA A 48 -22.23 -3.79 14.38
CA ALA A 48 -23.43 -3.11 13.91
C ALA A 48 -23.54 -1.67 14.46
N GLY A 49 -23.96 -0.73 13.61
CA GLY A 49 -24.24 0.65 14.00
C GLY A 49 -23.03 1.60 14.13
N VAL A 50 -21.79 1.11 13.95
CA VAL A 50 -20.58 1.95 14.04
C VAL A 50 -20.36 2.86 12.81
N GLY A 51 -21.16 2.69 11.76
CA GLY A 51 -21.12 3.51 10.53
C GLY A 51 -20.16 2.99 9.46
N ARG A 52 -20.00 1.66 9.34
CA ARG A 52 -19.12 1.00 8.35
C ARG A 52 -19.44 1.42 6.92
N SER A 53 -20.71 1.40 6.54
CA SER A 53 -21.15 1.84 5.20
C SER A 53 -20.80 3.30 4.93
N THR A 54 -20.86 4.16 5.95
CA THR A 54 -20.45 5.57 5.85
C THR A 54 -18.95 5.69 5.59
N VAL A 55 -18.12 4.93 6.32
CA VAL A 55 -16.66 4.91 6.11
C VAL A 55 -16.30 4.35 4.74
N ALA A 56 -16.91 3.23 4.34
CA ALA A 56 -16.69 2.62 3.02
C ALA A 56 -17.06 3.58 1.87
N ALA A 57 -18.19 4.29 1.99
CA ALA A 57 -18.60 5.31 1.03
C ALA A 57 -17.62 6.49 0.99
N ALA A 58 -17.15 6.98 2.14
CA ALA A 58 -16.17 8.06 2.22
C ALA A 58 -14.82 7.67 1.56
N LEU A 59 -14.33 6.45 1.82
CA LEU A 59 -13.10 5.93 1.19
C LEU A 59 -13.25 5.78 -0.32
N THR A 60 -14.41 5.28 -0.77
CA THR A 60 -14.73 5.14 -2.19
C THR A 60 -14.77 6.50 -2.89
N ALA A 61 -15.44 7.48 -2.28
CA ALA A 61 -15.53 8.85 -2.82
C ALA A 61 -14.17 9.54 -2.88
N ASN A 62 -13.23 9.21 -1.99
CA ASN A 62 -11.88 9.78 -2.00
C ASN A 62 -10.93 9.16 -3.03
N GLY A 63 -11.32 8.04 -3.65
CA GLY A 63 -10.63 7.46 -4.80
C GLY A 63 -9.22 6.96 -4.49
N ILE A 64 -9.11 5.90 -3.69
CA ILE A 64 -7.82 5.23 -3.43
C ILE A 64 -7.41 4.46 -4.69
N ALA A 65 -6.33 4.89 -5.31
CA ALA A 65 -5.82 4.26 -6.54
C ALA A 65 -5.51 2.77 -6.33
N ASP A 66 -5.80 1.95 -7.36
CA ASP A 66 -5.53 0.51 -7.40
C ASP A 66 -6.23 -0.35 -6.32
N ALA A 67 -7.21 0.22 -5.63
CA ALA A 67 -7.96 -0.45 -4.56
C ALA A 67 -9.46 -0.54 -4.87
N VAL A 68 -10.09 -1.59 -4.35
CA VAL A 68 -11.54 -1.77 -4.31
C VAL A 68 -11.96 -1.80 -2.85
N VAL A 69 -12.92 -0.96 -2.48
CA VAL A 69 -13.45 -0.90 -1.12
C VAL A 69 -14.65 -1.84 -1.02
N GLU A 70 -14.61 -2.75 -0.06
CA GLU A 70 -15.67 -3.73 0.22
C GLU A 70 -16.13 -3.55 1.67
N GLU A 71 -17.43 -3.69 1.93
CA GLU A 71 -17.97 -3.76 3.28
C GLU A 71 -18.20 -5.24 3.65
N SER A 72 -17.77 -5.64 4.85
CA SER A 72 -18.04 -6.96 5.41
C SER A 72 -19.37 -7.02 6.16
N ASP A 73 -19.82 -8.21 6.53
CA ASP A 73 -20.90 -8.37 7.51
C ASP A 73 -20.50 -7.83 8.88
N ALA A 74 -21.48 -7.51 9.74
CA ALA A 74 -21.20 -6.95 11.05
C ALA A 74 -20.61 -8.01 11.98
N VAL A 75 -19.62 -7.60 12.78
CA VAL A 75 -19.08 -8.39 13.89
C VAL A 75 -20.05 -8.37 15.07
N ASP A 76 -20.06 -9.44 15.86
CA ASP A 76 -20.83 -9.57 17.10
C ASP A 76 -22.34 -9.46 16.87
N VAL A 77 -22.83 -10.14 15.82
CA VAL A 77 -24.26 -10.24 15.51
C VAL A 77 -24.82 -11.53 16.12
N PRO A 78 -25.80 -11.45 17.03
CA PRO A 78 -26.39 -12.64 17.63
C PRO A 78 -26.91 -13.64 16.61
N GLY A 79 -26.44 -14.89 16.70
CA GLY A 79 -26.87 -15.98 15.80
C GLY A 79 -26.22 -15.98 14.42
N ALA A 80 -25.27 -15.09 14.14
CA ALA A 80 -24.47 -15.08 12.92
C ALA A 80 -22.97 -15.25 13.27
N PRO A 81 -22.19 -15.93 12.41
CA PRO A 81 -20.74 -16.00 12.58
C PRO A 81 -20.10 -14.63 12.28
N ASP A 82 -19.00 -14.34 12.96
CA ASP A 82 -18.20 -13.16 12.64
C ASP A 82 -17.60 -13.26 11.23
N PRO A 83 -17.50 -12.13 10.51
CA PRO A 83 -16.88 -12.09 9.18
C PRO A 83 -15.39 -12.47 9.26
N THR A 84 -14.89 -13.12 8.21
CA THR A 84 -13.44 -13.32 8.06
C THR A 84 -12.80 -12.00 7.60
N LEU A 85 -11.80 -11.53 8.36
CA LEU A 85 -11.06 -10.32 8.03
C LEU A 85 -9.82 -10.66 7.18
N ASP A 86 -10.03 -10.86 5.88
CA ASP A 86 -9.03 -11.31 4.91
C ASP A 86 -8.63 -10.26 3.86
N GLY A 87 -9.16 -9.04 3.96
CA GLY A 87 -8.83 -7.95 3.04
C GLY A 87 -7.34 -7.62 3.04
N ASP A 88 -6.79 -7.26 1.88
CA ASP A 88 -5.40 -6.82 1.76
C ASP A 88 -5.08 -5.60 2.65
N VAL A 89 -6.09 -4.79 2.94
CA VAL A 89 -6.09 -3.74 3.95
C VAL A 89 -7.41 -3.83 4.72
N VAL A 90 -7.35 -3.84 6.05
CA VAL A 90 -8.56 -3.91 6.90
C VAL A 90 -8.76 -2.58 7.61
N VAL A 91 -9.88 -1.93 7.34
CA VAL A 91 -10.35 -0.73 8.04
C VAL A 91 -11.41 -1.15 9.05
N TYR A 92 -11.02 -1.27 10.31
CA TYR A 92 -11.92 -1.67 11.37
C TYR A 92 -12.54 -0.43 12.04
N VAL A 93 -13.85 -0.28 11.95
CA VAL A 93 -14.57 0.91 12.37
C VAL A 93 -15.04 0.78 13.81
N LEU A 94 -14.69 1.77 14.62
CA LEU A 94 -15.07 1.89 16.02
C LEU A 94 -15.97 3.12 16.22
N VAL A 95 -16.67 3.12 17.35
CA VAL A 95 -17.29 4.32 17.92
C VAL A 95 -16.89 4.37 19.39
N GLU A 96 -16.38 5.52 19.80
CA GLU A 96 -15.99 5.88 21.18
C GLU A 96 -14.84 5.08 21.82
N SER A 97 -14.89 3.74 21.83
CA SER A 97 -13.89 2.89 22.50
C SER A 97 -13.81 1.49 21.88
N VAL A 98 -12.75 0.75 22.24
CA VAL A 98 -12.55 -0.64 21.82
C VAL A 98 -13.31 -1.57 22.76
N ARG A 99 -14.22 -2.41 22.24
CA ARG A 99 -14.92 -3.44 23.03
C ARG A 99 -14.21 -4.79 22.96
N ASP A 100 -14.60 -5.73 23.83
CA ASP A 100 -14.05 -7.10 23.83
C ASP A 100 -14.20 -7.76 22.45
N ALA A 101 -15.39 -7.68 21.84
CA ALA A 101 -15.63 -8.18 20.49
C ALA A 101 -14.73 -7.53 19.43
N ASP A 102 -14.39 -6.23 19.59
CA ASP A 102 -13.49 -5.54 18.68
C ASP A 102 -12.05 -6.07 18.82
N ARG A 103 -11.59 -6.33 20.06
CA ARG A 103 -10.28 -6.95 20.33
C ARG A 103 -10.20 -8.36 19.78
N ASP A 104 -11.24 -9.17 19.98
CA ASP A 104 -11.27 -10.55 19.51
C ASP A 104 -11.23 -10.64 17.98
N ALA A 105 -11.99 -9.79 17.29
CA ALA A 105 -12.04 -9.76 15.83
C ALA A 105 -10.69 -9.37 15.19
N VAL A 106 -9.96 -8.42 15.79
CA VAL A 106 -8.72 -7.90 15.21
C VAL A 106 -7.44 -8.56 15.74
N ARG A 107 -7.55 -9.46 16.72
CA ARG A 107 -6.42 -10.08 17.44
C ARG A 107 -5.33 -10.67 16.55
N THR A 108 -5.71 -11.19 15.37
CA THR A 108 -4.78 -11.86 14.45
C THR A 108 -4.29 -10.96 13.31
N LEU A 109 -4.74 -9.71 13.23
CA LEU A 109 -4.39 -8.80 12.14
C LEU A 109 -2.99 -8.21 12.33
N ASP A 110 -2.24 -8.10 11.22
CA ASP A 110 -0.97 -7.37 11.18
C ASP A 110 -1.27 -5.85 11.25
N PRO A 111 -0.67 -5.07 12.18
CA PRO A 111 -0.80 -3.61 12.22
C PRO A 111 -0.36 -2.91 10.92
N ALA A 112 0.48 -3.55 10.10
CA ALA A 112 0.84 -3.05 8.78
C ALA A 112 -0.28 -3.25 7.73
N GLN A 113 -1.23 -4.15 7.98
CA GLN A 113 -2.39 -4.47 7.15
C GLN A 113 -3.66 -3.78 7.64
N ALA A 114 -3.80 -3.56 8.95
CA ALA A 114 -5.02 -3.04 9.56
C ALA A 114 -4.86 -1.68 10.24
N LEU A 115 -5.97 -0.97 10.40
CA LEU A 115 -6.09 0.23 11.23
C LEU A 115 -7.51 0.35 11.79
N PHE A 116 -7.63 1.03 12.92
CA PHE A 116 -8.91 1.51 13.41
C PHE A 116 -9.28 2.85 12.77
N VAL A 117 -10.58 3.02 12.54
CA VAL A 117 -11.20 4.30 12.25
C VAL A 117 -12.22 4.58 13.34
N LEU A 118 -11.92 5.57 14.19
CA LEU A 118 -12.82 6.05 15.23
C LEU A 118 -13.85 6.98 14.59
N ASN A 119 -14.94 6.40 14.11
CA ASN A 119 -16.00 7.12 13.43
C ASN A 119 -16.92 7.86 14.41
N LYS A 120 -17.71 8.81 13.88
CA LYS A 120 -18.60 9.68 14.66
C LYS A 120 -17.83 10.51 15.70
N SER A 121 -16.63 10.96 15.33
CA SER A 121 -15.75 11.73 16.21
C SER A 121 -16.36 13.06 16.69
N ASP A 122 -17.37 13.58 15.97
CA ASP A 122 -18.19 14.73 16.34
C ASP A 122 -19.02 14.51 17.62
N THR A 123 -19.21 13.25 18.02
CA THR A 123 -19.92 12.88 19.25
C THR A 123 -19.00 12.82 20.48
N LEU A 124 -17.69 13.03 20.30
CA LEU A 124 -16.70 12.95 21.37
C LEU A 124 -16.50 14.31 22.04
N GLY A 125 -16.57 14.31 23.37
CA GLY A 125 -16.35 15.49 24.20
C GLY A 125 -17.62 16.27 24.56
N ALA A 126 -17.54 17.08 25.61
CA ALA A 126 -18.64 17.92 26.09
C ALA A 126 -18.69 19.30 25.42
N SER A 127 -17.57 19.74 24.83
CA SER A 127 -17.44 21.04 24.15
C SER A 127 -17.88 20.93 22.69
N ARG A 128 -18.66 21.92 22.23
CA ARG A 128 -19.05 22.06 20.81
C ARG A 128 -18.04 22.88 19.99
N ALA A 129 -16.96 23.38 20.60
CA ALA A 129 -15.92 24.07 19.86
C ALA A 129 -15.13 23.06 19.01
N ALA A 130 -15.01 23.32 17.71
CA ALA A 130 -14.44 22.36 16.75
C ALA A 130 -13.00 21.94 17.09
N ALA A 131 -12.17 22.87 17.58
CA ALA A 131 -10.78 22.58 17.97
C ALA A 131 -10.70 21.62 19.18
N ASP A 132 -11.55 21.81 20.19
CA ASP A 132 -11.58 20.97 21.39
C ASP A 132 -12.15 19.58 21.07
N ALA A 133 -13.16 19.51 20.21
CA ALA A 133 -13.74 18.25 19.74
C ALA A 133 -12.71 17.43 18.97
N TRP A 134 -11.94 18.06 18.08
CA TRP A 134 -10.89 17.38 17.32
C TRP A 134 -9.72 16.90 18.20
N ALA A 135 -9.28 17.70 19.17
CA ALA A 135 -8.27 17.30 20.14
C ALA A 135 -8.74 16.10 20.98
N THR A 136 -10.00 16.11 21.43
CA THR A 136 -10.62 15.02 22.17
C THR A 136 -10.70 13.74 21.32
N ALA A 137 -11.13 13.85 20.07
CA ALA A 137 -11.19 12.72 19.15
C ALA A 137 -9.81 12.12 18.86
N THR A 138 -8.79 12.97 18.73
CA THR A 138 -7.40 12.54 18.53
C THR A 138 -6.86 11.81 19.75
N ALA A 139 -7.08 12.34 20.95
CA ALA A 139 -6.68 11.67 22.20
C ALA A 139 -7.38 10.32 22.35
N ARG A 140 -8.70 10.26 22.07
CA ARG A 140 -9.45 9.01 22.14
C ARG A 140 -9.00 7.99 21.09
N ALA A 141 -8.63 8.44 19.90
CA ALA A 141 -8.03 7.54 18.91
C ALA A 141 -6.72 6.95 19.44
N ALA A 142 -5.84 7.75 20.06
CA ALA A 142 -4.62 7.23 20.68
C ALA A 142 -4.90 6.17 21.76
N GLU A 143 -5.88 6.41 22.64
CA GLU A 143 -6.33 5.42 23.64
C GLU A 143 -6.81 4.12 22.97
N CYS A 144 -7.64 4.21 21.91
CA CYS A 144 -8.09 3.03 21.18
C CYS A 144 -6.93 2.28 20.51
N SER A 145 -5.90 3.00 20.08
CA SER A 145 -4.69 2.40 19.50
C SER A 145 -3.92 1.59 20.55
N ASP A 146 -3.79 2.14 21.76
CA ASP A 146 -3.10 1.48 22.86
C ASP A 146 -3.88 0.24 23.35
N GLU A 147 -5.21 0.35 23.43
CA GLU A 147 -6.09 -0.74 23.89
C GLU A 147 -6.22 -1.89 22.88
N GLY A 148 -6.33 -1.59 21.59
CA GLY A 148 -6.60 -2.59 20.55
C GLY A 148 -5.38 -2.98 19.70
N GLY A 149 -4.23 -2.36 19.91
CA GLY A 149 -2.96 -2.74 19.25
C GLY A 149 -2.87 -2.39 17.76
N LEU A 150 -3.84 -1.65 17.21
CA LEU A 150 -3.84 -1.17 15.83
C LEU A 150 -3.81 0.36 15.81
N PRO A 151 -3.09 0.99 14.87
CA PRO A 151 -3.13 2.44 14.71
C PRO A 151 -4.57 2.92 14.50
N ALA A 152 -4.98 3.96 15.22
CA ALA A 152 -6.33 4.49 15.16
C ALA A 152 -6.35 5.94 14.68
N LEU A 153 -7.33 6.28 13.85
CA LEU A 153 -7.51 7.64 13.33
C LEU A 153 -8.96 8.11 13.54
N PRO A 154 -9.18 9.36 13.99
CA PRO A 154 -10.51 9.94 14.10
C PRO A 154 -11.10 10.24 12.73
N LEU A 155 -12.42 10.04 12.60
CA LEU A 155 -13.19 10.36 11.41
C LEU A 155 -14.60 10.84 11.77
N ILE A 156 -15.07 11.85 11.06
CA ILE A 156 -16.48 12.23 11.00
C ILE A 156 -17.00 11.81 9.62
N GLY A 157 -17.52 10.58 9.53
CA GLY A 157 -17.89 9.98 8.25
C GLY A 157 -18.94 10.77 7.46
N THR A 158 -19.87 11.43 8.13
CA THR A 158 -20.90 12.27 7.49
C THR A 158 -20.30 13.47 6.78
N LEU A 159 -19.34 14.16 7.41
CA LEU A 159 -18.59 15.25 6.79
C LEU A 159 -17.71 14.73 5.64
N ALA A 160 -17.07 13.57 5.82
CA ALA A 160 -16.19 12.97 4.83
C ALA A 160 -16.92 12.61 3.51
N ILE A 161 -18.21 12.26 3.58
CA ILE A 161 -19.05 12.03 2.39
C ILE A 161 -19.48 13.36 1.75
N ALA A 162 -19.81 14.37 2.56
CA ALA A 162 -20.27 15.67 2.07
C ALA A 162 -19.18 16.45 1.31
N GLY A 163 -17.90 16.16 1.58
CA GLY A 163 -16.77 16.72 0.84
C GLY A 163 -15.46 16.61 1.62
N ARG A 164 -14.35 17.01 1.00
CA ARG A 164 -13.07 17.12 1.71
C ARG A 164 -13.09 18.33 2.64
N SER A 165 -13.30 18.08 3.92
CA SER A 165 -13.07 19.05 5.00
C SER A 165 -11.91 18.55 5.87
N PRO A 166 -10.95 19.41 6.24
CA PRO A 166 -9.89 19.06 7.20
C PRO A 166 -10.47 18.52 8.52
N GLU A 167 -11.65 19.03 8.92
CA GLU A 167 -12.35 18.65 10.15
C GLU A 167 -12.94 17.23 10.08
N SER A 168 -13.09 16.65 8.89
CA SER A 168 -13.65 15.30 8.73
C SER A 168 -12.66 14.19 9.11
N GLY A 169 -11.34 14.46 9.08
CA GLY A 169 -10.30 13.44 9.24
C GLY A 169 -10.01 12.58 8.01
N ILE A 170 -10.76 12.75 6.92
CA ILE A 170 -10.71 11.82 5.79
C ILE A 170 -9.37 11.80 5.07
N ASP A 171 -8.64 12.92 5.03
CA ASP A 171 -7.33 12.97 4.39
C ASP A 171 -6.30 12.10 5.14
N ALA A 172 -6.31 12.13 6.49
CA ALA A 172 -5.43 11.31 7.30
C ALA A 172 -5.75 9.82 7.15
N VAL A 173 -7.04 9.46 7.18
CA VAL A 173 -7.49 8.07 6.96
C VAL A 173 -7.13 7.60 5.54
N SER A 174 -7.42 8.41 4.51
CA SER A 174 -7.12 8.07 3.12
C SER A 174 -5.62 7.94 2.87
N ALA A 175 -4.79 8.79 3.48
CA ALA A 175 -3.33 8.67 3.42
C ALA A 175 -2.84 7.38 4.10
N ALA A 176 -3.38 7.05 5.27
CA ALA A 176 -3.03 5.82 5.99
C ALA A 176 -3.44 4.55 5.24
N VAL A 177 -4.61 4.55 4.60
CA VAL A 177 -5.06 3.43 3.74
C VAL A 177 -4.21 3.37 2.47
N SER A 178 -3.98 4.49 1.79
CA SER A 178 -3.15 4.56 0.59
C SER A 178 -1.71 4.08 0.84
N GLY A 179 -1.15 4.41 2.00
CA GLY A 179 0.16 3.92 2.42
C GLY A 179 0.19 2.39 2.58
N ARG A 180 -0.87 1.78 3.11
CA ARG A 180 -1.01 0.32 3.23
C ARG A 180 -1.22 -0.35 1.87
N VAL A 181 -2.06 0.23 1.01
CA VAL A 181 -2.25 -0.21 -0.39
C VAL A 181 -0.92 -0.21 -1.14
N ALA A 182 -0.15 0.88 -1.05
CA ALA A 182 1.18 0.97 -1.67
C ALA A 182 2.14 -0.09 -1.13
N ARG A 183 2.11 -0.37 0.19
CA ARG A 183 2.91 -1.46 0.79
C ARG A 183 2.50 -2.83 0.27
N THR A 184 1.20 -3.13 0.19
CA THR A 184 0.71 -4.39 -0.38
C THR A 184 1.13 -4.55 -1.83
N ARG A 185 1.00 -3.49 -2.65
CA ARG A 185 1.46 -3.50 -4.03
C ARG A 185 2.95 -3.78 -4.15
N ALA A 186 3.76 -3.17 -3.29
CA ALA A 186 5.20 -3.39 -3.23
C ALA A 186 5.57 -4.84 -2.80
N ARG A 187 4.84 -5.44 -1.85
CA ARG A 187 5.01 -6.86 -1.46
C ARG A 187 4.66 -7.81 -2.61
N ARG A 188 3.57 -7.53 -3.34
CA ARG A 188 3.19 -8.28 -4.55
C ARG A 188 4.25 -8.15 -5.64
N ALA A 189 4.83 -6.96 -5.82
CA ALA A 189 5.94 -6.74 -6.75
C ALA A 189 7.20 -7.55 -6.37
N GLU A 190 7.56 -7.61 -5.08
CA GLU A 190 8.67 -8.44 -4.59
C GLU A 190 8.45 -9.92 -4.94
N THR A 191 7.23 -10.42 -4.71
CA THR A 191 6.84 -11.81 -5.00
C THR A 191 6.91 -12.12 -6.50
N LEU A 192 6.39 -11.21 -7.34
CA LEU A 192 6.50 -11.32 -8.80
C LEU A 192 7.96 -11.40 -9.24
N LEU A 193 8.80 -10.43 -8.83
CA LEU A 193 10.20 -10.37 -9.24
C LEU A 193 11.00 -11.58 -8.77
N ASN A 194 10.72 -12.10 -7.56
CA ASN A 194 11.35 -13.31 -7.07
C ASN A 194 10.93 -14.55 -7.88
N THR A 195 9.66 -14.62 -8.29
CA THR A 195 9.19 -15.68 -9.18
C THR A 195 9.90 -15.61 -10.53
N LEU A 196 9.96 -14.44 -11.16
CA LEU A 196 10.66 -14.25 -12.44
C LEU A 196 12.14 -14.65 -12.37
N ARG A 197 12.86 -14.22 -11.31
CA ARG A 197 14.26 -14.61 -11.09
C ARG A 197 14.42 -16.11 -10.88
N SER A 198 13.52 -16.72 -10.12
CA SER A 198 13.53 -18.17 -9.91
C SER A 198 13.30 -18.93 -11.21
N GLN A 199 12.42 -18.45 -12.09
CA GLN A 199 12.19 -19.09 -13.39
C GLN A 199 13.37 -18.88 -14.34
N ALA A 200 14.00 -17.69 -14.36
CA ALA A 200 15.19 -17.44 -15.18
C ALA A 200 16.35 -18.39 -14.82
N ALA A 201 16.50 -18.72 -13.55
CA ALA A 201 17.50 -19.68 -13.08
C ALA A 201 17.17 -21.12 -13.50
N ARG A 202 15.88 -21.51 -13.47
CA ARG A 202 15.41 -22.90 -13.62
C ARG A 202 15.02 -23.31 -15.03
N SER A 203 14.66 -22.36 -15.89
CA SER A 203 14.28 -22.60 -17.28
C SER A 203 15.33 -22.00 -18.21
N PRO A 204 16.27 -22.81 -18.74
CA PRO A 204 17.24 -22.34 -19.73
C PRO A 204 16.56 -21.76 -20.98
N ALA A 205 15.42 -22.34 -21.40
CA ALA A 205 14.68 -21.91 -22.58
C ALA A 205 14.09 -20.50 -22.46
N SER A 206 13.65 -20.11 -21.25
CA SER A 206 13.05 -18.79 -21.01
C SER A 206 14.00 -17.77 -20.35
N ARG A 207 15.23 -18.18 -20.01
CA ARG A 207 16.20 -17.36 -19.25
C ARG A 207 16.40 -15.99 -19.87
N ASP A 208 16.76 -15.93 -21.15
CA ASP A 208 17.13 -14.67 -21.80
C ASP A 208 15.97 -13.67 -21.84
N VAL A 209 14.74 -14.15 -22.07
CA VAL A 209 13.54 -13.31 -22.10
C VAL A 209 13.25 -12.74 -20.70
N LEU A 210 13.38 -13.57 -19.66
CA LEU A 210 13.18 -13.16 -18.28
C LEU A 210 14.26 -12.19 -17.79
N GLU A 211 15.53 -12.47 -18.08
CA GLU A 211 16.65 -11.59 -17.72
C GLU A 211 16.57 -10.24 -18.42
N ARG A 212 16.16 -10.23 -19.70
CA ARG A 212 15.93 -8.99 -20.45
C ARG A 212 14.84 -8.14 -19.80
N TYR A 213 13.71 -8.73 -19.43
CA TYR A 213 12.66 -8.02 -18.70
C TYR A 213 13.15 -7.51 -17.33
N LEU A 214 13.82 -8.37 -16.54
CA LEU A 214 14.36 -8.01 -15.23
C LEU A 214 15.41 -6.87 -15.29
N ALA A 215 16.07 -6.69 -16.43
CA ALA A 215 16.98 -5.58 -16.67
C ALA A 215 16.27 -4.29 -17.14
N GLY A 216 15.02 -4.39 -17.60
CA GLY A 216 14.20 -3.31 -18.13
C GLY A 216 13.71 -2.31 -17.08
N ASP A 217 13.23 -1.17 -17.55
CA ASP A 217 12.91 -0.02 -16.69
C ASP A 217 11.71 -0.30 -15.78
N HIS A 218 10.68 -1.01 -16.28
CA HIS A 218 9.52 -1.38 -15.49
C HIS A 218 9.90 -2.31 -14.32
N ALA A 219 10.67 -3.37 -14.58
CA ALA A 219 11.14 -4.27 -13.54
C ALA A 219 12.04 -3.57 -12.50
N VAL A 220 12.87 -2.62 -12.95
CA VAL A 220 13.71 -1.80 -12.05
C VAL A 220 12.86 -0.88 -11.17
N ALA A 221 11.80 -0.25 -11.72
CA ALA A 221 10.87 0.56 -10.94
C ALA A 221 10.14 -0.28 -9.89
N LEU A 222 9.64 -1.47 -10.27
CA LEU A 222 9.02 -2.41 -9.34
C LEU A 222 10.00 -2.85 -8.24
N ALA A 223 11.25 -3.14 -8.59
CA ALA A 223 12.28 -3.53 -7.63
C ALA A 223 12.57 -2.41 -6.63
N ALA A 224 12.64 -1.15 -7.08
CA ALA A 224 12.82 -0.01 -6.18
C ALA A 224 11.62 0.20 -5.25
N SER A 225 10.39 0.05 -5.73
CA SER A 225 9.19 0.13 -4.89
C SER A 225 9.15 -0.97 -3.82
N ALA A 226 9.47 -2.22 -4.19
CA ALA A 226 9.62 -3.32 -3.24
C ALA A 226 10.75 -3.06 -2.23
N ALA A 227 11.89 -2.56 -2.70
CA ALA A 227 13.07 -2.28 -1.87
C ALA A 227 12.81 -1.24 -0.78
N ARG A 228 11.99 -0.21 -1.06
CA ARG A 228 11.64 0.83 -0.07
C ARG A 228 10.96 0.29 1.19
N LEU A 229 10.29 -0.86 1.11
CA LEU A 229 9.71 -1.53 2.29
C LEU A 229 10.75 -1.88 3.36
N HIS A 230 12.00 -2.13 2.94
CA HIS A 230 13.08 -2.56 3.82
C HIS A 230 13.89 -1.36 4.36
N LEU A 231 13.50 -0.14 4.00
CA LEU A 231 14.27 1.09 4.18
C LEU A 231 13.42 2.23 4.77
N ALA A 232 12.40 1.91 5.58
CA ALA A 232 11.45 2.90 6.11
C ALA A 232 12.13 4.13 6.72
N ASP A 233 13.16 3.93 7.56
CA ASP A 233 13.92 5.02 8.19
C ASP A 233 14.62 5.91 7.15
N CYS A 234 15.23 5.31 6.12
CA CYS A 234 15.89 6.05 5.06
C CYS A 234 14.88 6.78 4.15
N VAL A 235 13.71 6.19 3.91
CA VAL A 235 12.68 6.81 3.06
C VAL A 235 12.15 8.10 3.69
N ALA A 236 12.07 8.18 5.02
CA ALA A 236 11.64 9.40 5.72
C ALA A 236 12.60 10.59 5.51
N GLU A 237 13.89 10.31 5.31
CA GLU A 237 14.94 11.33 5.07
C GLU A 237 15.27 11.51 3.58
N ALA A 238 14.60 10.76 2.69
CA ALA A 238 14.95 10.75 1.28
C ALA A 238 14.56 12.08 0.58
N PRO A 239 15.32 12.51 -0.44
CA PRO A 239 14.93 13.66 -1.26
C PRO A 239 13.57 13.46 -1.92
N GLU A 240 12.90 14.57 -2.23
CA GLU A 240 11.64 14.55 -2.98
C GLU A 240 11.79 13.81 -4.33
N PRO A 241 10.70 13.23 -4.86
CA PRO A 241 10.70 12.64 -6.19
C PRO A 241 11.24 13.61 -7.25
N PRO A 242 12.13 13.15 -8.14
CA PRO A 242 12.84 14.02 -9.07
C PRO A 242 11.89 14.61 -10.12
N ARG A 243 12.03 15.90 -10.38
CA ARG A 243 11.30 16.63 -11.44
C ARG A 243 12.22 16.95 -12.63
N SER A 244 13.52 16.87 -12.43
CA SER A 244 14.54 17.07 -13.46
C SER A 244 15.57 15.93 -13.48
N ALA A 245 16.38 15.87 -14.54
CA ALA A 245 17.53 14.96 -14.58
C ALA A 245 18.52 15.26 -13.43
N ALA A 246 18.76 16.52 -13.10
CA ALA A 246 19.64 16.89 -12.00
C ALA A 246 19.12 16.35 -10.65
N ASP A 247 17.81 16.46 -10.42
CA ASP A 247 17.18 15.91 -9.21
C ASP A 247 17.33 14.39 -9.14
N ALA A 248 17.17 13.70 -10.28
CA ALA A 248 17.31 12.25 -10.35
C ALA A 248 18.76 11.82 -10.05
N ALA A 249 19.75 12.57 -10.52
CA ALA A 249 21.15 12.36 -10.16
C ALA A 249 21.38 12.59 -8.66
N GLN A 250 20.85 13.68 -8.10
CA GLN A 250 20.94 13.94 -6.65
C GLN A 250 20.30 12.81 -5.82
N CYS A 251 19.14 12.30 -6.24
CA CYS A 251 18.51 11.15 -5.59
C CYS A 251 19.40 9.90 -5.66
N ALA A 252 19.97 9.60 -6.83
CA ALA A 252 20.85 8.44 -7.00
C ALA A 252 22.11 8.53 -6.11
N ASP A 253 22.63 9.75 -5.92
CA ASP A 253 23.83 10.03 -5.12
C ASP A 253 23.55 9.94 -3.64
N TRP A 254 22.40 10.48 -3.21
CA TRP A 254 21.92 10.35 -1.85
C TRP A 254 21.74 8.88 -1.46
N TRP A 255 21.09 8.06 -2.31
CA TRP A 255 20.92 6.63 -2.04
C TRP A 255 22.26 5.88 -2.04
N ARG A 256 23.21 6.26 -2.91
CA ARG A 256 24.57 5.70 -2.88
C ARG A 256 25.25 5.91 -1.53
N ALA A 257 25.12 7.11 -0.96
CA ALA A 257 25.71 7.44 0.34
C ALA A 257 25.15 6.58 1.48
N GLN A 258 23.90 6.11 1.36
CA GLN A 258 23.28 5.25 2.38
C GLN A 258 23.87 3.84 2.44
N LEU A 259 24.60 3.37 1.42
CA LEU A 259 25.10 1.98 1.34
C LEU A 259 25.98 1.60 2.54
N ALA A 260 26.90 2.49 2.95
CA ALA A 260 27.82 2.25 4.05
C ALA A 260 27.09 2.22 5.42
N ARG A 261 25.93 2.86 5.53
CA ARG A 261 25.13 2.94 6.75
C ARG A 261 24.23 1.72 6.96
N GLN A 262 24.11 0.82 5.98
CA GLN A 262 23.19 -0.32 6.08
C GLN A 262 23.85 -1.52 6.77
N PRO A 263 23.27 -2.02 7.89
CA PRO A 263 23.87 -3.09 8.67
C PRO A 263 23.80 -4.45 7.95
N THR A 264 22.75 -4.70 7.17
CA THR A 264 22.49 -6.02 6.57
C THR A 264 22.66 -6.04 5.06
N ALA A 265 23.01 -7.21 4.52
CA ALA A 265 23.09 -7.43 3.08
C ALA A 265 21.76 -7.15 2.36
N ARG A 266 20.62 -7.48 3.00
CA ARG A 266 19.28 -7.19 2.47
C ARG A 266 19.04 -5.70 2.30
N ARG A 267 19.34 -4.88 3.32
CA ARG A 267 19.20 -3.41 3.25
C ARG A 267 20.17 -2.81 2.24
N ARG A 268 21.42 -3.30 2.17
CA ARG A 268 22.38 -2.88 1.12
C ARG A 268 21.84 -3.15 -0.29
N ARG A 269 21.27 -4.34 -0.55
CA ARG A 269 20.65 -4.67 -1.83
C ARG A 269 19.46 -3.77 -2.15
N ALA A 270 18.61 -3.52 -1.16
CA ALA A 270 17.47 -2.61 -1.33
C ALA A 270 17.92 -1.20 -1.74
N VAL A 271 18.98 -0.67 -1.12
CA VAL A 271 19.57 0.63 -1.51
C VAL A 271 20.08 0.61 -2.95
N VAL A 272 20.74 -0.48 -3.38
CA VAL A 272 21.19 -0.65 -4.78
C VAL A 272 20.01 -0.63 -5.75
N ASP A 273 18.92 -1.32 -5.44
CA ASP A 273 17.73 -1.38 -6.31
C ASP A 273 17.07 0.02 -6.44
N VAL A 274 16.94 0.75 -5.33
CA VAL A 274 16.40 2.13 -5.34
C VAL A 274 17.32 3.08 -6.11
N ARG A 275 18.63 3.03 -5.88
CA ARG A 275 19.60 3.82 -6.63
C ARG A 275 19.54 3.51 -8.13
N ARG A 276 19.48 2.23 -8.50
CA ARG A 276 19.42 1.79 -9.89
C ARG A 276 18.21 2.40 -10.60
N HIS A 277 17.07 2.49 -9.92
CA HIS A 277 15.89 3.16 -10.45
C HIS A 277 16.12 4.65 -10.71
N TYR A 278 16.70 5.40 -9.78
CA TYR A 278 16.99 6.83 -10.02
C TYR A 278 17.99 7.04 -11.16
N VAL A 279 18.97 6.15 -11.34
CA VAL A 279 19.87 6.18 -12.51
C VAL A 279 19.11 5.96 -13.83
N ARG A 280 18.06 5.10 -13.84
CA ARG A 280 17.20 4.94 -15.02
C ARG A 280 16.38 6.20 -15.29
N VAL A 281 15.76 6.78 -14.25
CA VAL A 281 14.99 8.03 -14.36
C VAL A 281 15.87 9.16 -14.89
N TRP A 282 17.10 9.31 -14.39
CA TRP A 282 18.07 10.28 -14.90
C TRP A 282 18.32 10.10 -16.40
N ARG A 283 18.60 8.88 -16.87
CA ARG A 283 18.83 8.61 -18.31
C ARG A 283 17.61 8.95 -19.17
N GLN A 284 16.41 8.66 -18.68
CA GLN A 284 15.17 8.97 -19.39
C GLN A 284 14.99 10.50 -19.51
N LEU A 285 15.14 11.24 -18.41
CA LEU A 285 15.00 12.70 -18.40
C LEU A 285 16.12 13.42 -19.15
N SER A 286 17.33 12.85 -19.23
CA SER A 286 18.43 13.39 -20.04
C SER A 286 18.32 13.04 -21.53
N GLY A 287 17.62 11.96 -21.87
CA GLY A 287 17.41 11.52 -23.25
C GLY A 287 16.18 12.14 -23.93
N SER A 288 15.27 12.72 -23.17
CA SER A 288 14.18 13.55 -23.69
C SER A 288 14.72 14.94 -24.05
N PRO A 289 14.86 15.32 -25.34
CA PRO A 289 15.12 16.70 -25.69
C PRO A 289 13.97 17.56 -25.13
N GLY A 290 14.32 18.62 -24.41
CA GLY A 290 13.35 19.49 -23.73
C GLY A 290 12.24 19.92 -24.70
N THR A 291 11.01 19.60 -24.34
CA THR A 291 9.81 20.30 -24.83
C THR A 291 9.73 21.67 -24.21
#